data_AF-A0A8J7WUV0-F1
#
_entry.id   AF-A0A8J7WUV0-F1
#
_cell.length_a   1.000
_cell.length_b   1.000
_cell.length_c   1.000
_cell.angle_alpha   90.00
_cell.angle_beta   90.00
_cell.angle_gamma   90.00
#
_symmetry.space_group_name_H-M   'P 1'
#
loop_
_entity.id
_entity.type
_entity.pdbx_description
1 polymer ?
#
loop_
_entity_poly.entity_id
_entity_poly.type
_entity_poly.pdbx_seq_one_letter_code
_entity_poly.pdbx_strand_id
1 'polypeptide(L)'
;MEQRESILSLAMDCMGVAVTIIDISGVLLYYNEHAAQVLDRKPEYIGENVYSHHFKSSSNNKLTSMLQAFQNGRTEPFHYQATPYGKTILVTLAPLLQDGQCLGYVQSVILKEEIDSVLT
;
A
#
# COMPACT_ATOMS: atom_id res chain seq x y z
N MET A 1 -2.06 -14.60 20.91
CA MET A 1 -1.81 -13.39 20.09
C MET A 1 -1.07 -13.80 18.83
N GLU A 2 0.05 -14.52 18.98
CA GLU A 2 0.91 -15.04 17.91
C GLU A 2 0.18 -15.86 16.82
N GLN A 3 -0.72 -16.79 17.19
CA GLN A 3 -1.49 -17.55 16.19
C GLN A 3 -2.44 -16.66 15.36
N ARG A 4 -3.04 -15.64 15.97
CA ARG A 4 -3.96 -14.71 15.27
C ARG A 4 -3.19 -13.89 14.24
N GLU A 5 -2.06 -13.34 14.64
CA GLU A 5 -1.18 -12.55 13.74
C GLU A 5 -0.65 -13.40 12.59
N SER A 6 -0.24 -14.64 12.87
CA SER A 6 0.18 -15.60 11.85
C SER A 6 -0.93 -15.90 10.83
N ILE A 7 -2.16 -16.18 11.29
CA ILE A 7 -3.30 -16.43 10.39
C ILE A 7 -3.62 -15.18 9.56
N LEU A 8 -3.58 -13.98 10.15
CA LEU A 8 -3.84 -12.74 9.43
C LEU A 8 -2.78 -12.47 8.35
N SER A 9 -1.51 -12.69 8.66
CA SER A 9 -0.42 -12.58 7.67
C SER A 9 -0.65 -13.55 6.52
N LEU A 10 -0.87 -14.83 6.83
CA LEU A 10 -1.13 -15.87 5.82
C LEU A 10 -2.36 -15.53 4.97
N ALA A 11 -3.43 -15.01 5.58
CA ALA A 11 -4.61 -14.59 4.84
C ALA A 11 -4.27 -13.47 3.84
N MET A 12 -3.49 -12.46 4.25
CA MET A 12 -3.03 -11.40 3.35
C MET A 12 -2.16 -11.93 2.21
N ASP A 13 -1.31 -12.92 2.48
CA ASP A 13 -0.46 -13.55 1.47
C ASP A 13 -1.28 -14.37 0.46
N CYS A 14 -2.41 -14.96 0.87
CA CYS A 14 -3.28 -15.74 -0.02
C CYS A 14 -4.22 -14.89 -0.91
N MET A 15 -4.30 -13.57 -0.72
CA MET A 15 -5.30 -12.74 -1.41
C MET A 15 -5.01 -12.46 -2.89
N GLY A 16 -3.79 -12.74 -3.40
CA GLY A 16 -3.42 -12.34 -4.76
C GLY A 16 -3.33 -10.82 -4.95
N VAL A 17 -3.18 -10.07 -3.87
CA VAL A 17 -3.11 -8.59 -3.86
C VAL A 17 -1.89 -8.18 -3.06
N ALA A 18 -1.07 -7.29 -3.62
CA ALA A 18 0.04 -6.70 -2.89
C ALA A 18 -0.49 -5.70 -1.87
N VAL A 19 -0.12 -5.86 -0.59
CA VAL A 19 -0.57 -5.01 0.53
C VAL A 19 0.64 -4.36 1.20
N THR A 20 0.51 -3.08 1.49
CA THR A 20 1.49 -2.28 2.25
C THR A 20 0.76 -1.44 3.28
N ILE A 21 1.20 -1.44 4.54
CA ILE A 21 0.64 -0.62 5.61
C ILE A 21 1.71 0.35 6.10
N ILE A 22 1.33 1.61 6.21
CA ILE A 22 2.19 2.69 6.72
C ILE A 22 1.50 3.42 7.86
N ASP A 23 2.28 3.95 8.80
CA ASP A 23 1.76 4.79 9.88
C ASP A 23 1.39 6.21 9.38
N ILE A 24 0.87 7.03 10.29
CA ILE A 24 0.49 8.43 10.01
C ILE A 24 1.66 9.31 9.51
N SER A 25 2.90 8.93 9.81
CA SER A 25 4.13 9.64 9.42
C SER A 25 4.72 9.12 8.10
N GLY A 26 4.12 8.08 7.51
CA GLY A 26 4.62 7.42 6.31
C GLY A 26 5.71 6.37 6.57
N VAL A 27 5.86 5.89 7.81
CA VAL A 27 6.77 4.79 8.14
C VAL A 27 6.15 3.46 7.74
N LEU A 28 6.90 2.60 7.06
CA LEU A 28 6.45 1.28 6.65
C LEU A 28 6.34 0.34 7.85
N LEU A 29 5.11 -0.11 8.15
CA LEU A 29 4.83 -1.02 9.27
C LEU A 29 4.76 -2.47 8.83
N TYR A 30 4.25 -2.73 7.62
CA TYR A 30 4.00 -4.07 7.11
C TYR A 30 3.93 -4.08 5.59
N TYR A 31 4.33 -5.19 4.99
CA TYR A 31 3.97 -5.57 3.64
C TYR A 31 3.80 -7.09 3.55
N ASN A 32 2.95 -7.57 2.64
CA ASN A 32 2.76 -9.00 2.41
C ASN A 32 3.70 -9.54 1.30
N GLU A 33 3.78 -10.85 1.12
CA GLU A 33 4.70 -11.47 0.14
C GLU A 33 4.46 -10.96 -1.29
N HIS A 34 3.20 -10.75 -1.66
CA HIS A 34 2.83 -10.21 -2.97
C HIS A 34 3.39 -8.79 -3.19
N ALA A 35 3.41 -7.94 -2.16
CA ALA A 35 4.03 -6.62 -2.24
C ALA A 35 5.55 -6.70 -2.41
N ALA A 36 6.22 -7.70 -1.83
CA ALA A 36 7.64 -7.94 -2.09
C ALA A 36 7.89 -8.23 -3.58
N GLN A 37 7.04 -9.06 -4.18
CA GLN A 37 7.17 -9.47 -5.59
C GLN A 37 6.81 -8.36 -6.58
N VAL A 38 5.72 -7.61 -6.32
CA VAL A 38 5.19 -6.60 -7.25
C VAL A 38 5.87 -5.24 -7.10
N LEU A 39 6.25 -4.86 -5.88
CA LEU A 39 6.76 -3.53 -5.55
C LEU A 39 8.23 -3.51 -5.12
N ASP A 40 8.94 -4.65 -5.19
CA ASP A 40 10.32 -4.82 -4.73
C ASP A 40 10.50 -4.40 -3.26
N ARG A 41 9.54 -4.75 -2.41
CA ARG A 41 9.65 -4.52 -0.95
C ARG A 41 10.65 -5.49 -0.35
N LYS A 42 11.47 -4.98 0.56
CA LYS A 42 12.53 -5.73 1.23
C LYS A 42 12.41 -5.60 2.75
N PRO A 43 12.88 -6.60 3.52
CA PRO A 43 12.74 -6.57 4.98
C PRO A 43 13.35 -5.32 5.62
N GLU A 44 14.47 -4.83 5.09
CA GLU A 44 15.15 -3.63 5.55
C GLU A 44 14.35 -2.33 5.35
N TYR A 45 13.24 -2.35 4.60
CA TYR A 45 12.39 -1.18 4.45
C TYR A 45 11.39 -1.03 5.60
N ILE A 46 11.18 -2.07 6.42
CA ILE A 46 10.32 -1.96 7.61
C ILE A 46 10.95 -0.97 8.59
N GLY A 47 10.15 -0.01 9.07
CA GLY A 47 10.62 1.07 9.93
C GLY A 47 11.21 2.27 9.17
N GLU A 48 11.40 2.16 7.85
CA GLU A 48 11.84 3.27 7.01
C GLU A 48 10.66 4.11 6.51
N ASN A 49 10.95 5.38 6.21
CA ASN A 49 9.94 6.25 5.63
C ASN A 49 9.80 5.97 4.13
N VAL A 50 8.57 5.78 3.65
CA VAL A 50 8.29 5.47 2.24
C VAL A 50 8.76 6.53 1.25
N TYR A 51 8.92 7.79 1.67
CA TYR A 51 9.46 8.87 0.83
C TYR A 51 10.91 8.60 0.38
N SER A 52 11.67 7.81 1.13
CA SER A 52 13.06 7.45 0.79
C SER A 52 13.17 6.52 -0.41
N HIS A 53 12.08 5.82 -0.76
CA HIS A 53 12.05 4.82 -1.83
C HIS A 53 11.43 5.34 -3.13
N HIS A 54 11.02 6.61 -3.16
CA HIS A 54 10.47 7.26 -4.33
C HIS A 54 11.51 8.17 -5.00
N PHE A 55 12.08 7.71 -6.12
CA PHE A 55 13.10 8.46 -6.87
C PHE A 55 12.57 9.72 -7.58
N LYS A 56 11.25 9.86 -7.73
CA LYS A 56 10.62 11.02 -8.40
C LYS A 56 9.93 11.91 -7.37
N SER A 57 10.31 13.17 -7.34
CA SER A 57 9.68 14.20 -6.47
C SER A 57 8.18 14.33 -6.70
N SER A 58 7.70 14.13 -7.93
CA SER A 58 6.27 14.15 -8.24
C SER A 58 5.47 13.01 -7.58
N SER A 59 6.10 11.85 -7.37
CA SER A 59 5.49 10.74 -6.63
C SER A 59 5.34 11.06 -5.15
N ASN A 60 6.35 11.71 -4.56
CA ASN A 60 6.31 12.18 -3.17
C ASN A 60 5.22 13.23 -2.97
N ASN A 61 5.14 14.22 -3.87
CA ASN A 61 4.10 15.24 -3.79
C ASN A 61 2.70 14.63 -3.85
N LYS A 62 2.48 13.68 -4.77
CA LYS A 62 1.19 12.98 -4.87
C LYS A 62 0.85 12.23 -3.58
N LEU A 63 1.81 11.48 -3.03
CA LEU A 63 1.62 10.76 -1.78
C LEU A 63 1.29 11.73 -0.64
N THR A 64 2.09 12.77 -0.44
CA THR A 64 1.87 13.80 0.58
C THR A 64 0.46 14.38 0.50
N SER A 65 -0.01 14.76 -0.69
CA SER A 65 -1.36 15.30 -0.86
C SER A 65 -2.45 14.30 -0.49
N MET A 66 -2.28 13.01 -0.81
CA MET A 66 -3.24 11.97 -0.43
C MET A 66 -3.26 11.75 1.09
N LEU A 67 -2.10 11.68 1.73
CA LEU A 67 -2.01 11.51 3.20
C LEU A 67 -2.61 12.71 3.95
N GLN A 68 -2.32 13.94 3.48
CA GLN A 68 -2.92 15.15 4.02
C GLN A 68 -4.44 15.19 3.85
N ALA A 69 -4.98 14.71 2.72
CA ALA A 69 -6.42 14.65 2.53
C ALA A 69 -7.09 13.73 3.57
N PHE A 70 -6.50 12.59 3.89
CA PHE A 70 -6.98 11.69 4.94
C PHE A 70 -6.87 12.31 6.33
N GLN A 71 -5.75 12.96 6.64
CA GLN A 71 -5.58 13.70 7.90
C GLN A 71 -6.61 14.84 8.05
N ASN A 72 -7.05 15.43 6.93
CA ASN A 72 -8.11 16.44 6.89
C ASN A 72 -9.53 15.85 6.82
N GLY A 73 -9.69 14.55 7.09
CA GLY A 73 -11.01 13.91 7.25
C GLY A 73 -11.58 13.24 6.01
N ARG A 74 -10.83 13.11 4.91
CA ARG A 74 -11.26 12.27 3.79
C ARG A 74 -11.34 10.81 4.26
N THR A 75 -12.47 10.15 4.01
CA THR A 75 -12.69 8.73 4.30
C THR A 75 -12.57 7.85 3.05
N GLU A 76 -12.89 8.41 1.89
CA GLU A 76 -12.91 7.67 0.63
C GLU A 76 -11.50 7.35 0.12
N PRO A 77 -11.23 6.11 -0.32
CA PRO A 77 -9.93 5.75 -0.90
C PRO A 77 -9.56 6.60 -2.13
N PHE A 78 -8.27 6.66 -2.43
CA PHE A 78 -7.78 7.07 -3.74
C PHE A 78 -7.56 5.82 -4.60
N HIS A 79 -7.99 5.90 -5.85
CA HIS A 79 -7.71 4.88 -6.86
C HIS A 79 -6.93 5.52 -8.01
N TYR A 80 -5.85 4.88 -8.45
CA TYR A 80 -5.09 5.36 -9.60
C TYR A 80 -4.28 4.26 -10.26
N GLN A 81 -3.97 4.47 -11.53
CA GLN A 81 -3.02 3.64 -12.27
C GLN A 81 -1.61 4.22 -12.17
N ALA A 82 -0.61 3.36 -12.12
CA ALA A 82 0.80 3.72 -12.25
C ALA A 82 1.53 2.67 -13.11
N THR A 83 2.68 3.04 -13.68
CA THR A 83 3.50 2.10 -14.46
C THR A 83 4.95 2.09 -13.94
N PRO A 84 5.19 1.60 -12.71
CA PRO A 84 6.56 1.41 -12.23
C PRO A 84 7.23 0.24 -12.97
N TYR A 85 8.53 0.37 -13.22
CA TYR A 85 9.35 -0.71 -13.81
C TYR A 85 8.79 -1.32 -15.11
N GLY A 86 8.02 -0.55 -15.88
CA GLY A 86 7.39 -1.00 -17.12
C GLY A 86 6.12 -1.85 -16.96
N LYS A 87 5.70 -2.17 -15.73
CA LYS A 87 4.47 -2.92 -15.45
C LYS A 87 3.36 -1.99 -15.02
N THR A 88 2.16 -2.17 -15.58
CA THR A 88 1.00 -1.36 -15.18
C THR A 88 0.34 -1.95 -13.93
N ILE A 89 0.22 -1.12 -12.90
CA ILE A 89 -0.38 -1.48 -11.62
C ILE A 89 -1.62 -0.61 -11.36
N LEU A 90 -2.61 -1.22 -10.72
CA LEU A 90 -3.78 -0.55 -10.18
C LEU A 90 -3.58 -0.39 -8.68
N VAL A 91 -3.58 0.86 -8.21
CA VAL A 91 -3.30 1.19 -6.81
C VAL A 91 -4.57 1.71 -6.14
N THR A 92 -4.85 1.17 -4.97
CA THR A 92 -5.78 1.77 -4.00
C THR A 92 -4.99 2.20 -2.77
N LEU A 93 -5.20 3.43 -2.32
CA LEU A 93 -4.68 3.92 -1.04
C LEU A 93 -5.88 4.34 -0.19
N ALA A 94 -6.03 3.75 1.00
CA ALA A 94 -7.15 4.00 1.89
C ALA A 94 -6.65 4.37 3.31
N PRO A 95 -7.41 5.19 4.05
CA PRO A 95 -7.09 5.48 5.44
C PRO A 95 -7.51 4.31 6.34
N LEU A 96 -6.68 3.98 7.32
CA LEU A 96 -7.07 3.14 8.44
C LEU A 96 -7.74 4.03 9.49
N LEU A 97 -9.06 3.89 9.63
CA LEU A 97 -9.87 4.71 10.50
C LEU A 97 -10.35 3.91 11.71
N GLN A 98 -10.22 4.50 12.90
CA GLN A 98 -10.83 4.00 14.12
C GLN A 98 -11.48 5.19 14.85
N ASP A 99 -12.78 5.08 15.14
CA ASP A 99 -13.54 6.13 15.84
C ASP A 99 -13.41 7.54 15.21
N GLY A 100 -13.32 7.59 13.87
CA GLY A 100 -13.13 8.84 13.11
C GLY A 100 -11.68 9.37 13.08
N GLN A 101 -10.75 8.72 13.78
CA GLN A 101 -9.33 9.05 13.76
C GLN A 101 -8.59 8.23 12.71
N CYS A 102 -7.74 8.88 11.92
CA CYS A 102 -6.81 8.21 11.02
C CYS A 102 -5.60 7.69 11.79
N LEU A 103 -5.41 6.37 11.82
CA LEU A 103 -4.31 5.68 12.50
C LEU A 103 -3.15 5.31 11.58
N GLY A 104 -3.35 5.43 10.27
CA GLY A 104 -2.37 5.07 9.26
C GLY A 104 -3.06 4.86 7.92
N TYR A 105 -2.37 4.18 7.01
CA TYR A 105 -2.84 3.99 5.65
C TYR A 105 -2.55 2.57 5.17
N VAL A 106 -3.44 2.05 4.34
CA VAL A 106 -3.25 0.79 3.63
C VAL A 106 -3.22 1.06 2.13
N GLN A 107 -2.17 0.58 1.48
CA GLN A 107 -2.06 0.50 0.04
C GLN A 107 -2.33 -0.93 -0.41
N SER A 108 -3.20 -1.08 -1.40
CA SER A 108 -3.34 -2.32 -2.16
C SER A 108 -2.94 -2.10 -3.62
N VAL A 109 -2.29 -3.10 -4.20
CA VAL A 109 -1.80 -3.08 -5.58
C VAL A 109 -2.13 -4.39 -6.27
N ILE A 110 -2.64 -4.30 -7.49
CA ILE A 110 -2.88 -5.44 -8.38
C ILE A 110 -2.18 -5.17 -9.72
N LEU A 111 -1.57 -6.19 -10.32
CA LEU A 111 -1.06 -6.08 -11.69
C LEU A 111 -2.23 -6.05 -12.66
N LYS A 112 -2.27 -5.06 -13.55
CA LYS A 112 -3.36 -4.94 -14.52
C LYS A 112 -3.46 -6.18 -15.42
N GLU A 113 -2.32 -6.75 -15.78
CA GLU A 113 -2.22 -7.96 -16.62
C GLU A 113 -2.90 -9.17 -15.96
N GLU A 114 -2.82 -9.33 -14.64
CA GLU A 114 -3.47 -10.43 -13.91
C GLU A 114 -4.99 -10.33 -14.00
N ILE A 115 -5.55 -9.12 -13.88
CA ILE A 115 -6.99 -8.90 -14.05
C ILE A 115 -7.42 -9.17 -15.48
N ASP A 116 -6.68 -8.63 -16.46
CA ASP A 116 -7.04 -8.76 -17.87
C ASP A 116 -7.01 -10.24 -18.31
N SER A 117 -6.12 -11.07 -17.74
CA SER A 117 -6.01 -12.51 -18.01
C SER A 117 -7.17 -13.37 -17.49
N VAL A 118 -7.93 -12.88 -16.49
CA VAL A 118 -9.08 -13.58 -15.91
C VAL A 118 -10.40 -13.19 -16.60
N LEU A 119 -10.40 -12.03 -17.27
CA LEU A 119 -11.55 -11.48 -17.98
C LEU A 119 -11.54 -11.78 -19.50
N THR A 120 -10.54 -12.54 -19.97
CA THR A 120 -10.41 -13.02 -21.36
C THR A 120 -10.63 -14.53 -21.43
#